data_AF-A0A972J1Q4-F1
#
_entry.id   AF-A0A972J1Q4-F1
#
_cell.length_a   1.000
_cell.length_b   1.000
_cell.length_c   1.000
_cell.angle_alpha   90.00
_cell.angle_beta   90.00
_cell.angle_gamma   90.00
#
_symmetry.space_group_name_H-M   'P 1'
#
loop_
_entity.id
_entity.type
_entity.pdbx_description
1 polymer ?
#
loop_
_entity_poly.entity_id
_entity_poly.type
_entity_poly.pdbx_seq_one_letter_code
_entity_poly.pdbx_strand_id
1 'polypeptide(L)'
;ERLESLGLIQRVHREDGCHLLMPAADGHEHYLVCTTCRRTILFKGDNLAPLFTKVESRTGYQVSEHWLQLFGTCPDCQLNSQQVTPKVNHA
;
A
#
# COMPACT_ATOMS: atom_id res chain seq x y z
N GLU A 1 -5.92 4.12 18.87
CA GLU A 1 -7.04 5.08 18.78
C GLU A 1 -6.57 6.54 18.88
N ARG A 2 -6.00 7.00 20.00
CA ARG A 2 -5.54 8.41 20.11
C ARG A 2 -4.52 8.87 19.04
N LEU A 3 -3.58 8.02 18.66
CA LEU A 3 -2.56 8.38 17.66
C LEU A 3 -3.14 8.45 16.23
N GLU A 4 -4.18 7.67 15.94
CA GLU A 4 -4.88 7.70 14.64
C GLU A 4 -5.71 8.98 14.53
N SER A 5 -6.43 9.37 15.58
CA SER A 5 -7.21 10.62 15.61
C SER A 5 -6.34 11.87 15.52
N LEU A 6 -5.07 11.77 15.90
CA LEU A 6 -4.08 12.84 15.78
C LEU A 6 -3.39 12.87 14.42
N GLY A 7 -3.72 11.94 13.51
CA GLY A 7 -3.09 11.85 12.20
C GLY A 7 -1.60 11.49 12.27
N LEU A 8 -1.16 10.83 13.34
CA LEU A 8 0.25 10.45 13.52
C LEU A 8 0.54 9.04 12.99
N ILE A 9 -0.48 8.19 12.97
CA ILE A 9 -0.40 6.83 12.44
C ILE A 9 -1.60 6.50 11.57
N GLN A 10 -1.39 5.59 10.62
CA GLN A 10 -2.39 5.11 9.68
C GLN A 10 -2.31 3.59 9.55
N ARG A 11 -3.46 2.93 9.36
CA ARG A 11 -3.54 1.46 9.21
C ARG A 11 -3.23 1.06 7.78
N VAL A 12 -2.18 0.29 7.57
CA VAL A 12 -1.92 -0.38 6.31
C VAL A 12 -2.65 -1.72 6.31
N HIS A 13 -3.55 -1.92 5.35
CA HIS A 13 -4.37 -3.11 5.24
C HIS A 13 -3.59 -4.21 4.50
N ARG A 14 -3.52 -5.42 5.07
CA ARG A 14 -2.90 -6.58 4.41
C ARG A 14 -3.97 -7.62 4.09
N GLU A 15 -3.73 -8.37 3.02
CA GLU A 15 -4.66 -9.43 2.55
C GLU A 15 -4.86 -10.56 3.55
N ASP A 16 -3.94 -10.76 4.50
CA ASP A 16 -4.03 -11.76 5.57
C ASP A 16 -4.88 -11.30 6.77
N GLY A 17 -5.60 -10.18 6.63
CA GLY A 17 -6.45 -9.63 7.70
C GLY A 17 -5.67 -8.95 8.83
N CYS A 18 -4.34 -8.89 8.73
CA CYS A 18 -3.51 -8.16 9.67
C CYS A 18 -3.39 -6.68 9.26
N HIS A 19 -3.29 -5.80 10.25
CA HIS A 19 -3.05 -4.38 10.04
C HIS A 19 -1.69 -4.00 10.63
N LEU A 20 -0.92 -3.23 9.86
CA LEU A 20 0.28 -2.57 10.38
C LEU A 20 -0.07 -1.12 10.70
N LEU A 21 0.40 -0.63 11.83
CA LEU A 21 0.37 0.80 12.13
C LEU A 21 1.65 1.41 11.60
N MET A 22 1.52 2.31 10.64
CA MET A 22 2.63 3.05 10.05
C MET A 22 2.50 4.53 10.41
N PRO A 23 3.60 5.32 10.41
CA PRO A 23 3.51 6.77 10.43
C PRO A 23 2.55 7.23 9.33
N ALA A 24 1.67 8.17 9.67
CA ALA A 24 0.72 8.70 8.71
C ALA A 24 1.48 9.30 7.51
N ALA A 25 0.94 9.07 6.32
CA ALA A 25 1.41 9.72 5.11
C ALA A 25 1.23 11.25 5.25
N ASP A 26 2.22 12.03 4.81
CA ASP A 26 2.08 13.48 4.79
C ASP A 26 1.39 13.91 3.48
N GLY A 27 0.23 14.55 3.59
CA GLY A 27 -0.54 15.02 2.44
C GLY A 27 -1.00 13.89 1.50
N HIS A 28 -0.40 13.83 0.30
CA HIS A 28 -0.80 12.93 -0.80
C HIS A 28 0.26 11.83 -1.02
N GLU A 29 0.86 11.31 0.05
CA GLU A 29 1.72 10.13 0.00
C GLU A 29 0.91 8.83 0.14
N HIS A 30 1.36 7.77 -0.53
CA HIS A 30 0.69 6.48 -0.57
C HIS A 30 1.64 5.35 -0.21
N TYR A 31 1.10 4.24 0.27
CA TYR A 31 1.89 3.06 0.62
C TYR A 31 2.09 2.14 -0.58
N LEU A 32 3.33 1.71 -0.81
CA LEU A 32 3.67 0.57 -1.67
C LEU A 32 4.26 -0.55 -0.82
N VAL A 33 3.58 -1.70 -0.80
CA VAL A 33 3.91 -2.86 0.04
C VAL A 33 4.43 -4.01 -0.81
N CYS A 34 5.60 -4.55 -0.43
CA CYS A 34 6.14 -5.77 -1.03
C CYS A 34 5.31 -6.99 -0.61
N THR A 35 4.80 -7.77 -1.55
CA THR A 35 4.03 -8.98 -1.28
C THR A 35 4.90 -10.12 -0.76
N THR A 36 6.19 -10.16 -1.11
CA THR A 36 7.14 -11.19 -0.69
C THR A 36 7.73 -10.94 0.70
N CYS A 37 8.39 -9.81 0.93
CA CYS A 37 9.12 -9.53 2.17
C CYS A 37 8.43 -8.51 3.09
N ARG A 38 7.26 -7.99 2.70
CA ARG A 38 6.47 -7.00 3.44
C ARG A 38 7.16 -5.64 3.68
N ARG A 39 8.31 -5.39 3.05
CA ARG A 39 8.89 -4.04 3.01
C ARG A 39 7.86 -3.05 2.47
N THR A 40 7.66 -1.96 3.18
CA THR A 40 6.71 -0.91 2.83
C THR A 40 7.46 0.40 2.65
N ILE A 41 7.15 1.12 1.58
CA ILE A 41 7.66 2.48 1.33
C ILE A 41 6.50 3.44 1.12
N LEU A 42 6.75 4.72 1.40
CA LEU A 42 5.89 5.82 0.97
C LEU A 42 6.35 6.32 -0.39
N PHE A 43 5.41 6.66 -1.25
CA PHE A 43 5.68 7.38 -2.49
C PHE A 43 4.71 8.55 -2.61
N LYS A 44 5.15 9.65 -3.21
CA LYS A 44 4.28 10.79 -3.49
C LYS A 44 3.30 10.42 -4.59
N GLY A 45 2.03 10.68 -4.37
CA GLY A 45 0.96 10.31 -5.27
C GLY A 45 1.08 10.99 -6.62
N ASP A 46 0.85 10.20 -7.66
CA ASP A 46 0.68 10.68 -9.02
C ASP A 46 -0.58 11.55 -9.14
N ASN A 47 -0.69 12.28 -10.26
CA ASN A 47 -1.90 13.05 -10.56
C ASN A 47 -3.09 12.12 -10.87
N LEU A 48 -3.89 11.81 -9.85
CA LEU A 48 -5.12 11.00 -9.96
C LEU A 48 -6.35 11.81 -10.40
N ALA A 49 -6.24 13.14 -10.60
CA ALA A 49 -7.38 13.98 -10.97
C ALA A 49 -8.15 13.48 -12.21
N PRO A 50 -7.49 12.99 -13.29
CA PRO A 50 -8.21 12.46 -14.45
C PRO A 50 -9.10 11.24 -14.12
N LEU A 51 -8.66 10.40 -13.16
CA LEU A 51 -9.45 9.27 -12.68
C LEU A 51 -10.68 9.76 -11.92
N PHE A 52 -10.51 10.73 -11.02
CA PHE A 52 -11.61 11.28 -10.23
C PHE A 52 -12.68 11.91 -11.13
N THR A 53 -12.28 12.78 -12.07
CA THR A 53 -13.23 13.37 -13.05
C THR A 53 -14.02 12.30 -13.80
N LYS A 54 -13.37 11.20 -14.20
CA LYS A 54 -14.02 10.10 -14.90
C LYS A 54 -15.00 9.33 -14.00
N VAL A 55 -14.70 9.16 -12.72
CA VAL A 55 -15.59 8.50 -11.77
C VAL A 55 -16.80 9.40 -11.49
N GLU A 56 -16.56 10.64 -11.10
CA GLU A 56 -17.62 11.62 -10.78
C GLU A 56 -18.60 11.80 -11.94
N SER A 57 -18.10 11.96 -13.18
CA SER A 57 -18.96 12.10 -14.36
C SER A 57 -19.80 10.87 -14.67
N ARG A 58 -19.34 9.66 -14.30
CA ARG A 58 -20.06 8.41 -14.57
C ARG A 58 -21.04 8.03 -13.47
N THR A 59 -20.78 8.42 -12.23
CA THR A 59 -21.56 7.98 -11.07
C THR A 59 -22.42 9.09 -10.46
N GLY A 60 -22.13 10.35 -10.77
CA GLY A 60 -22.76 11.52 -10.16
C GLY A 60 -22.28 11.83 -8.74
N TYR A 61 -21.27 11.11 -8.24
CA TYR A 61 -20.65 11.40 -6.95
C TYR A 61 -19.74 12.63 -7.05
N GLN A 62 -19.55 13.31 -5.92
CA GLN A 62 -18.46 14.28 -5.72
C GLN A 62 -17.43 13.62 -4.79
N VAL A 63 -16.21 13.45 -5.27
CA VAL A 63 -15.14 12.77 -4.53
C VAL A 63 -14.46 13.77 -3.61
N SER A 64 -14.54 13.52 -2.30
CA SER A 64 -13.91 14.36 -1.26
C SER A 64 -12.58 13.80 -0.75
N GLU A 65 -12.39 12.49 -0.85
CA GLU A 65 -11.22 11.78 -0.32
C GLU A 65 -10.97 10.48 -1.10
N HIS A 66 -9.77 9.92 -0.96
CA HIS A 66 -9.46 8.61 -1.50
C HIS A 66 -8.45 7.89 -0.61
N TRP A 67 -8.49 6.56 -0.67
CA TRP A 67 -7.50 5.69 -0.06
C TRP A 67 -6.79 4.90 -1.15
N LEU A 68 -5.47 5.06 -1.28
CA LEU A 68 -4.66 4.29 -2.22
C LEU A 68 -3.53 3.56 -1.50
N GLN A 69 -3.47 2.26 -1.76
CA GLN A 69 -2.39 1.38 -1.34
C GLN A 69 -2.06 0.45 -2.50
N LEU A 70 -0.79 0.35 -2.84
CA LEU A 70 -0.29 -0.52 -3.91
C LEU A 70 0.46 -1.72 -3.32
N PHE A 71 0.40 -2.83 -4.05
CA PHE A 71 1.11 -4.05 -3.72
C PHE A 71 1.94 -4.48 -4.93
N GLY A 72 3.17 -4.92 -4.68
CA GLY A 72 4.07 -5.39 -5.73
C GLY A 72 5.25 -6.16 -5.16
N THR A 73 6.27 -6.42 -5.97
CA THR A 73 7.52 -7.07 -5.52
C THR A 73 8.63 -6.03 -5.50
N CYS A 74 9.28 -5.84 -4.34
CA CYS A 74 10.39 -4.87 -4.24
C CYS A 74 11.62 -5.32 -5.04
N PRO A 75 12.53 -4.40 -5.40
CA PRO A 75 13.73 -4.73 -6.18
C PRO A 75 14.55 -5.89 -5.59
N ASP A 76 14.80 -5.89 -4.29
CA ASP A 76 15.54 -6.97 -3.62
C ASP A 76 14.86 -8.34 -3.80
N CYS A 77 13.53 -8.41 -3.71
CA CYS A 77 12.79 -9.65 -3.91
C CYS A 77 12.73 -10.06 -5.38
N GLN A 78 12.70 -9.11 -6.31
CA GLN A 78 12.82 -9.41 -7.73
C GLN A 78 14.20 -10.04 -8.02
N LEU A 79 15.27 -9.51 -7.43
CA LEU A 79 16.63 -10.03 -7.57
C LEU A 79 16.80 -11.39 -6.86
N ASN A 80 16.22 -11.56 -5.67
CA ASN A 80 16.28 -12.80 -4.90
C ASN A 80 15.35 -13.91 -5.42
N SER A 81 14.47 -13.61 -6.38
CA SER A 81 13.60 -14.61 -7.02
C SER A 81 14.37 -15.65 -7.84
N GLN A 82 15.69 -15.46 -8.02
CA GLN A 82 16.59 -16.45 -8.64
C GLN A 82 17.20 -17.46 -7.64
N GLN A 83 16.82 -17.41 -6.35
CA GLN A 83 17.26 -18.39 -5.34
C GLN A 83 16.05 -19.11 -4.71
N VAL A 84 15.31 -19.86 -5.52
CA VAL A 84 14.45 -20.94 -5.02
C VAL A 84 15.24 -22.24 -5.15
N THR A 85 15.99 -22.61 -4.11
CA THR A 85 16.47 -23.99 -3.93
C THR A 85 15.51 -24.78 -3.02
N PRO A 86 15.43 -26.11 -3.21
CA PRO A 86 14.21 -26.88 -3.03
C PRO A 86 13.97 -27.34 -1.59
N LYS A 87 12.70 -27.71 -1.34
CA LYS A 87 12.16 -28.36 -0.15
C LYS A 87 13.18 -29.25 0.57
N VAL A 88 13.48 -28.91 1.83
CA VAL A 88 14.09 -29.86 2.76
C VAL A 88 12.96 -30.74 3.30
N ASN A 89 12.81 -31.94 2.72
CA ASN A 89 12.09 -33.02 3.38
C ASN A 89 12.90 -33.46 4.59
N HIS A 90 12.38 -33.28 5.80
CA HIS A 90 12.88 -34.00 6.96
C HIS A 90 12.16 -35.36 7.01
N ALA A 91 12.98 -36.39 7.11
CA ALA A 91 12.63 -37.80 7.20
C ALA A 91 11.75 -38.12 8.41
#